data_AF-A0A7Z9UWT1-F1
#
_entry.id   AF-A0A7Z9UWT1-F1
#
_cell.length_a   1.000
_cell.length_b   1.000
_cell.length_c   1.000
_cell.angle_alpha   90.00
_cell.angle_beta   90.00
_cell.angle_gamma   90.00
#
_symmetry.space_group_name_H-M   'P 1'
#
loop_
_entity.id
_entity.type
_entity.pdbx_description
1 polymer ?
#
loop_
_entity_poly.entity_id
_entity_poly.type
_entity_poly.pdbx_seq_one_letter_code
_entity_poly.pdbx_strand_id
1 'polypeptide(L)'
;MAISVSVFVPGYMDNSTVVLENKTLLGNTSGQAAEKVRIPLALVLNQNVQELKGDLETEVEITVSYQYFGRTREIKRVEPITLRRMGKVAYRERLDPMVAFIDPDDTMIRSFAQAVSSTPVKIDSTHLDGLHQGNDSLLRAMQIFEALNAHGIRYEPHSETPFQSIYAKEYIVDVTTKYTQNLLDAADLWYIDSDGPFKEAKYPRDFLRTSGIGDCDDGTVLLTSLLEAVGIRTKLVDVGNSVFVMFDSRLTEKDIETLKISSGLFIKDNDRLWVPVEVTHYGKSFMDAWQAGINKFSSAALQDTLKLVDVHTAWDTYQRMHPSTKPTPIEPPPAEEIAMRVHQNLIELEELGEN
;
A
#
# COMPACT_ATOMS: atom_id res chain seq x y z
N MET A 1 -14.05 -11.34 -38.82
CA MET A 1 -14.07 -9.87 -38.94
C MET A 1 -13.02 -9.32 -38.01
N ALA A 2 -12.09 -8.49 -38.48
CA ALA A 2 -11.13 -7.83 -37.59
C ALA A 2 -11.81 -6.66 -36.90
N ILE A 3 -11.65 -6.58 -35.58
CA ILE A 3 -12.17 -5.52 -34.74
C ILE A 3 -11.05 -4.86 -33.94
N SER A 4 -11.20 -3.58 -33.66
CA SER A 4 -10.43 -2.83 -32.67
C SER A 4 -11.40 -2.13 -31.74
N VAL A 5 -11.07 -2.04 -30.45
CA VAL A 5 -11.90 -1.39 -29.44
C VAL A 5 -11.11 -0.29 -28.75
N SER A 6 -11.71 0.89 -28.65
CA SER A 6 -11.18 2.02 -27.93
C SER A 6 -12.16 2.55 -26.90
N VAL A 7 -11.62 3.16 -25.86
CA VAL A 7 -12.38 3.75 -24.76
C VAL A 7 -12.00 5.21 -24.55
N PHE A 8 -12.95 6.02 -24.14
CA PHE A 8 -12.73 7.44 -23.86
C PHE A 8 -13.68 7.94 -22.79
N VAL A 9 -13.18 8.69 -21.81
CA VAL A 9 -14.00 9.36 -20.80
C VAL A 9 -13.88 10.87 -21.02
N PRO A 10 -14.92 11.53 -21.53
CA PRO A 10 -14.89 12.96 -21.81
C PRO A 10 -14.47 13.80 -20.60
N GLY A 11 -13.52 14.70 -20.80
CA GLY A 11 -12.98 15.58 -19.75
C GLY A 11 -11.97 14.92 -18.81
N TYR A 12 -11.86 13.58 -18.78
CA TYR A 12 -10.95 12.85 -17.90
C TYR A 12 -9.92 12.00 -18.66
N MET A 13 -9.95 12.01 -19.99
CA MET A 13 -8.93 11.43 -20.86
C MET A 13 -8.56 12.47 -21.92
N ASP A 14 -7.28 12.55 -22.27
CA ASP A 14 -6.81 13.49 -23.32
C ASP A 14 -7.07 12.95 -24.72
N ASN A 15 -7.04 11.62 -24.89
CA ASN A 15 -7.29 10.91 -26.15
C ASN A 15 -7.98 9.58 -25.87
N SER A 16 -8.62 9.00 -26.87
CA SER A 16 -9.14 7.62 -26.76
C SER A 16 -7.99 6.61 -26.65
N THR A 17 -8.13 5.63 -25.75
CA THR A 17 -7.17 4.54 -25.58
C THR A 17 -7.66 3.31 -26.32
N VAL A 18 -6.83 2.73 -27.18
CA VAL A 18 -7.12 1.42 -27.81
C VAL A 18 -6.83 0.32 -26.80
N VAL A 19 -7.85 -0.44 -26.42
CA VAL A 19 -7.77 -1.54 -25.44
C VAL A 19 -7.73 -2.91 -26.09
N LEU A 20 -8.08 -2.99 -27.37
CA LEU A 20 -7.96 -4.18 -28.19
C LEU A 20 -7.68 -3.77 -29.62
N GLU A 21 -6.65 -4.35 -30.24
CA GLU A 21 -6.30 -4.05 -31.63
C GLU A 21 -6.36 -5.31 -32.50
N ASN A 22 -6.96 -5.19 -33.68
CA ASN A 22 -6.91 -6.20 -34.75
C ASN A 22 -7.33 -7.62 -34.33
N LYS A 23 -8.25 -7.76 -33.37
CA LYS A 23 -8.80 -9.06 -32.96
C LYS A 23 -9.72 -9.59 -34.04
N THR A 24 -9.40 -10.77 -34.59
CA THR A 24 -10.31 -11.45 -35.51
C THR A 24 -11.39 -12.18 -34.72
N LEU A 25 -12.64 -11.78 -34.90
CA LEU A 25 -13.81 -12.52 -34.44
C LEU A 25 -14.30 -13.46 -35.54
N LEU A 26 -14.50 -14.73 -35.19
CA LEU A 26 -15.14 -15.68 -36.09
C LEU A 26 -16.65 -15.42 -36.10
N GLY A 27 -17.20 -15.25 -37.31
CA GLY A 27 -18.64 -15.08 -37.50
C GLY A 27 -19.38 -16.39 -37.23
N ASN A 28 -20.71 -16.27 -37.10
CA ASN A 28 -21.57 -17.43 -36.91
C ASN A 28 -21.67 -18.24 -38.21
N THR A 29 -20.84 -19.27 -38.38
CA THR A 29 -21.04 -20.31 -39.41
C THR A 29 -22.06 -21.33 -38.92
N SER A 30 -22.99 -21.73 -39.79
CA SER A 30 -24.14 -22.59 -39.51
C SER A 30 -23.82 -23.72 -38.51
N GLY A 31 -24.37 -23.61 -37.29
CA GLY A 31 -24.30 -24.64 -36.25
C GLY A 31 -23.31 -24.40 -35.09
N GLN A 32 -22.53 -23.32 -35.08
CA GLN A 32 -21.63 -22.98 -33.97
C GLN A 32 -22.14 -21.78 -33.16
N ALA A 33 -21.90 -21.79 -31.85
CA ALA A 33 -22.21 -20.63 -31.01
C ALA A 33 -21.32 -19.44 -31.43
N ALA A 34 -21.89 -18.24 -31.49
CA ALA A 34 -21.13 -17.03 -31.79
C ALA A 34 -20.02 -16.83 -30.75
N GLU A 35 -18.79 -16.56 -31.24
CA GLU A 35 -17.65 -16.26 -30.38
C GLU A 35 -17.94 -14.99 -29.57
N LYS A 36 -17.86 -15.10 -28.24
CA LYS A 36 -17.95 -13.96 -27.33
C LYS A 36 -16.57 -13.67 -26.78
N VAL A 37 -16.10 -12.44 -26.95
CA VAL A 37 -14.83 -11.97 -26.39
C VAL A 37 -15.13 -10.95 -25.30
N ARG A 38 -14.56 -11.16 -24.12
CA ARG A 38 -14.54 -10.16 -23.04
C ARG A 38 -13.29 -9.30 -23.22
N ILE A 39 -13.44 -7.98 -23.07
CA ILE A 39 -12.36 -7.01 -23.30
C ILE A 39 -12.22 -6.18 -22.01
N PRO A 40 -11.07 -6.23 -21.32
CA PRO A 40 -10.82 -5.31 -20.22
C PRO A 40 -10.77 -3.87 -20.74
N LEU A 41 -11.47 -2.97 -20.07
CA LEU A 41 -11.48 -1.55 -20.44
C LEU A 41 -10.44 -0.82 -19.60
N ALA A 42 -9.22 -0.68 -20.13
CA ALA A 42 -8.16 0.09 -19.49
C ALA A 42 -8.32 1.59 -19.81
N LEU A 43 -8.52 2.42 -18.79
CA LEU A 43 -8.67 3.87 -18.93
C LEU A 43 -7.35 4.58 -18.61
N VAL A 44 -6.89 5.44 -19.53
CA VAL A 44 -5.73 6.29 -19.31
C VAL A 44 -6.22 7.68 -18.92
N LEU A 45 -6.42 7.88 -17.61
CA LEU A 45 -6.99 9.11 -17.07
C LEU A 45 -5.96 10.24 -17.02
N ASN A 46 -6.41 11.47 -17.26
CA ASN A 46 -5.60 12.68 -17.14
C ASN A 46 -5.66 13.27 -15.72
N GLN A 47 -4.97 14.38 -15.49
CA GLN A 47 -4.85 14.99 -14.15
C GLN A 47 -6.17 15.51 -13.57
N ASN A 48 -7.22 15.71 -14.39
CA ASN A 48 -8.51 16.19 -13.89
C ASN A 48 -9.15 15.21 -12.90
N VAL A 49 -8.80 13.91 -12.97
CA VAL A 49 -9.28 12.92 -11.99
C VAL A 49 -8.77 13.22 -10.58
N GLN A 50 -7.60 13.86 -10.45
CA GLN A 50 -6.99 14.21 -9.16
C GLN A 50 -7.72 15.39 -8.49
N GLU A 51 -8.49 16.17 -9.26
CA GLU A 51 -9.23 17.33 -8.78
C GLU A 51 -10.66 16.99 -8.31
N LEU A 52 -11.06 15.72 -8.41
CA LEU A 52 -12.39 15.28 -7.98
C LEU A 52 -12.59 15.51 -6.48
N LYS A 53 -13.55 16.38 -6.14
CA LYS A 53 -13.96 16.66 -4.74
C LYS A 53 -14.81 15.53 -4.13
N GLY A 54 -15.44 14.74 -4.99
CA GLY A 54 -16.36 13.67 -4.65
C GLY A 54 -16.41 12.65 -5.77
N ASP A 55 -17.10 11.54 -5.52
CA ASP A 55 -17.38 10.58 -6.58
C ASP A 55 -18.22 11.27 -7.67
N LEU A 56 -17.88 11.00 -8.92
CA LEU A 56 -18.53 11.59 -10.08
C LEU A 56 -19.12 10.49 -10.94
N GLU A 57 -20.44 10.55 -11.13
CA GLU A 57 -21.10 9.81 -12.20
C GLU A 57 -20.83 10.50 -13.54
N THR A 58 -20.26 9.75 -14.47
CA THR A 58 -19.95 10.20 -15.82
C THR A 58 -20.16 9.05 -16.79
N GLU A 59 -19.75 9.20 -18.05
CA GLU A 59 -19.96 8.22 -19.09
C GLU A 59 -18.62 7.85 -19.75
N VAL A 60 -18.47 6.56 -20.08
CA VAL A 60 -17.39 6.08 -20.95
C VAL A 60 -17.94 5.81 -22.33
N GLU A 61 -17.28 6.36 -23.34
CA GLU A 61 -17.49 6.04 -24.74
C GLU A 61 -16.67 4.81 -25.12
N ILE A 62 -17.34 3.73 -25.47
CA ILE A 62 -16.74 2.50 -26.00
C ILE A 62 -16.98 2.48 -27.51
N THR A 63 -15.91 2.56 -28.28
CA THR A 63 -15.96 2.53 -29.75
C THR A 63 -15.39 1.22 -30.27
N VAL A 64 -16.20 0.45 -30.99
CA VAL A 64 -15.79 -0.75 -31.71
C VAL A 64 -15.65 -0.40 -33.18
N SER A 65 -14.41 -0.40 -33.67
CA SER A 65 -14.07 -0.21 -35.08
C SER A 65 -13.89 -1.57 -35.76
N TYR A 66 -14.42 -1.75 -36.96
CA TYR A 66 -14.32 -3.02 -37.69
C TYR A 66 -14.30 -2.81 -39.21
N GLN A 67 -13.68 -3.75 -39.92
CA GLN A 67 -13.65 -3.75 -41.39
C GLN A 67 -14.83 -4.54 -41.96
N TYR A 68 -15.62 -3.91 -42.82
CA TYR A 68 -16.74 -4.53 -43.53
C TYR A 68 -16.76 -4.09 -44.99
N PHE A 69 -16.59 -5.05 -45.91
CA PHE A 69 -16.47 -4.80 -47.37
C PHE A 69 -15.45 -3.71 -47.73
N GLY A 70 -14.26 -3.77 -47.10
CA GLY A 70 -13.16 -2.83 -47.37
C GLY A 70 -13.38 -1.40 -46.86
N ARG A 71 -14.41 -1.18 -46.03
CA ARG A 71 -14.65 0.09 -45.34
C ARG A 71 -14.57 -0.12 -43.83
N THR A 72 -13.92 0.82 -43.15
CA THR A 72 -13.99 0.94 -41.70
C THR A 72 -15.39 1.39 -41.29
N ARG A 73 -15.98 0.70 -40.32
CA ARG A 73 -17.24 1.04 -39.66
C ARG A 73 -16.99 1.13 -38.16
N GLU A 74 -17.75 1.97 -37.50
CA GLU A 74 -17.68 2.15 -36.05
C GLU A 74 -19.06 1.95 -35.43
N ILE A 75 -19.08 1.28 -34.29
CA ILE A 75 -20.23 1.24 -33.38
C ILE A 75 -19.76 1.90 -32.09
N LYS A 76 -20.50 2.91 -31.65
CA LYS A 76 -20.27 3.57 -30.36
C LYS A 76 -21.34 3.13 -29.37
N ARG A 77 -20.91 2.86 -28.14
CA ARG A 77 -21.76 2.58 -27.00
C ARG A 77 -21.30 3.45 -25.84
N VAL A 78 -22.25 4.08 -25.18
CA VAL A 78 -21.98 4.93 -24.03
C VAL A 78 -22.51 4.19 -22.81
N GLU A 79 -21.66 4.01 -21.81
CA GLU A 79 -22.04 3.34 -20.57
C GLU A 79 -21.76 4.28 -19.39
N PRO A 80 -22.66 4.36 -18.39
CA PRO A 80 -22.40 5.12 -17.19
C PRO A 80 -21.27 4.47 -16.39
N ILE A 81 -20.39 5.30 -15.84
CA ILE A 81 -19.30 4.90 -14.94
C ILE A 81 -19.26 5.86 -13.76
N THR A 82 -18.67 5.42 -12.65
CA THR A 82 -18.37 6.30 -11.52
C THR A 82 -16.88 6.48 -11.39
N LEU A 83 -16.39 7.70 -11.63
CA LEU A 83 -15.03 8.07 -11.25
C LEU A 83 -15.01 8.35 -9.75
N ARG A 84 -14.26 7.55 -9.00
CA ARG A 84 -14.13 7.73 -7.55
C ARG A 84 -13.14 8.84 -7.25
N ARG A 85 -13.43 9.63 -6.21
CA ARG A 85 -12.44 10.61 -5.72
C ARG A 85 -11.17 9.91 -5.27
N MET A 86 -10.05 10.63 -5.31
CA MET A 86 -8.82 10.19 -4.67
C MET A 86 -9.07 9.89 -3.17
N GLY A 87 -8.47 8.83 -2.64
CA GLY A 87 -8.74 8.37 -1.27
C GLY A 87 -9.62 7.13 -1.13
N LYS A 88 -10.33 6.75 -2.20
CA LYS A 88 -11.07 5.48 -2.26
C LYS A 88 -10.31 4.45 -3.07
N VAL A 89 -9.95 3.33 -2.46
CA VAL A 89 -9.29 2.22 -3.14
C VAL A 89 -10.17 0.98 -3.10
N ALA A 90 -10.22 0.30 -4.25
CA ALA A 90 -10.78 -1.03 -4.35
C ALA A 90 -9.72 -2.03 -3.87
N TYR A 91 -9.72 -2.31 -2.57
CA TYR A 91 -9.01 -3.46 -2.03
C TYR A 91 -9.77 -4.71 -2.51
N ARG A 92 -9.44 -5.21 -3.70
CA ARG A 92 -9.94 -6.51 -4.16
C ARG A 92 -9.08 -7.60 -3.51
N GLU A 93 -8.56 -8.54 -4.28
CA GLU A 93 -7.77 -9.67 -3.77
C GLU A 93 -6.27 -9.36 -3.57
N ARG A 94 -5.83 -8.12 -3.84
CA ARG A 94 -4.43 -7.69 -3.80
C ARG A 94 -4.24 -6.48 -2.89
N LEU A 95 -3.21 -6.57 -2.06
CA LEU A 95 -2.78 -5.48 -1.18
C LEU A 95 -2.00 -4.39 -1.95
N ASP A 96 -1.43 -4.73 -3.10
CA ASP A 96 -0.56 -3.85 -3.90
C ASP A 96 -1.13 -2.44 -4.17
N PRO A 97 -2.44 -2.24 -4.48
CA PRO A 97 -2.99 -0.90 -4.68
C PRO A 97 -2.85 0.04 -3.47
N MET A 98 -2.68 -0.50 -2.26
CA MET A 98 -2.45 0.31 -1.04
C MET A 98 -1.17 1.14 -1.14
N VAL A 99 -0.17 0.68 -1.90
CA VAL A 99 1.11 1.39 -2.04
C VAL A 99 0.97 2.75 -2.72
N ALA A 100 -0.13 2.97 -3.44
CA ALA A 100 -0.42 4.26 -4.05
C ALA A 100 -0.55 5.37 -2.99
N PHE A 101 -0.96 5.06 -1.76
CA PHE A 101 -1.02 6.04 -0.67
C PHE A 101 0.32 6.32 0.00
N ILE A 102 1.33 5.49 -0.27
CA ILE A 102 2.65 5.62 0.35
C ILE A 102 3.39 6.72 -0.41
N ASP A 103 3.53 7.86 0.23
CA ASP A 103 4.14 9.05 -0.38
C ASP A 103 5.29 9.59 0.47
N PRO A 104 6.53 9.12 0.22
CA PRO A 104 7.73 9.66 0.89
C PRO A 104 8.17 11.04 0.35
N ASP A 105 7.56 11.51 -0.75
CA ASP A 105 7.82 12.83 -1.34
C ASP A 105 6.88 13.91 -0.78
N ASP A 106 5.83 13.54 -0.04
CA ASP A 106 4.99 14.50 0.68
C ASP A 106 5.84 15.33 1.64
N THR A 107 5.78 16.65 1.48
CA THR A 107 6.64 17.58 2.22
C THR A 107 6.44 17.50 3.74
N MET A 108 5.23 17.24 4.22
CA MET A 108 4.95 17.11 5.65
C MET A 108 5.56 15.81 6.17
N ILE A 109 5.31 14.69 5.51
CA ILE A 109 5.87 13.37 5.87
C ILE A 109 7.39 13.41 5.90
N ARG A 110 8.00 13.95 4.85
CA ARG A 110 9.45 14.10 4.76
C ARG A 110 10.01 14.97 5.87
N SER A 111 9.41 16.14 6.12
CA SER A 111 9.88 17.06 7.16
C SER A 111 9.79 16.44 8.56
N PHE A 112 8.69 15.74 8.86
CA PHE A 112 8.49 15.06 10.14
C PHE A 112 9.51 13.93 10.32
N ALA A 113 9.63 13.03 9.33
CA ALA A 113 10.55 11.90 9.41
C ALA A 113 12.01 12.36 9.54
N GLN A 114 12.42 13.38 8.77
CA GLN A 114 13.77 13.94 8.86
C GLN A 114 14.04 14.60 10.21
N ALA A 115 13.10 15.37 10.74
CA ALA A 115 13.25 16.00 12.05
C ALA A 115 13.42 14.95 13.16
N VAL A 116 12.56 13.93 13.16
CA VAL A 116 12.60 12.84 14.15
C VAL A 116 13.89 12.03 14.04
N SER A 117 14.26 11.55 12.85
CA SER A 117 15.46 10.72 12.66
C SER A 117 16.78 11.47 12.86
N SER A 118 16.75 12.80 12.98
CA SER A 118 17.92 13.61 13.34
C SER A 118 18.11 13.78 14.85
N THR A 119 17.18 13.27 15.67
CA THR A 119 17.22 13.39 17.12
C THR A 119 18.39 12.61 17.71
N PRO A 120 19.25 13.22 18.55
CA PRO A 120 20.30 12.49 19.24
C PRO A 120 19.72 11.51 20.26
N VAL A 121 20.05 10.23 20.12
CA VAL A 121 19.80 9.18 21.11
C VAL A 121 21.13 8.80 21.76
N LYS A 122 21.17 8.81 23.10
CA LYS A 122 22.30 8.26 23.86
C LYS A 122 22.12 6.75 24.01
N ILE A 123 23.17 6.03 23.67
CA ILE A 123 23.26 4.59 23.84
C ILE A 123 24.31 4.39 24.93
N ASP A 124 23.86 4.07 26.14
CA ASP A 124 24.73 3.94 27.31
C ASP A 124 25.16 2.48 27.55
N SER A 125 25.01 1.60 26.55
CA SER A 125 25.24 0.16 26.68
C SER A 125 26.45 -0.36 25.92
N THR A 126 27.24 -1.17 26.63
CA THR A 126 28.42 -1.88 26.09
C THR A 126 28.08 -2.95 25.04
N HIS A 127 26.82 -3.36 24.91
CA HIS A 127 26.39 -4.39 23.95
C HIS A 127 25.78 -3.79 22.68
N LEU A 128 25.23 -2.58 22.77
CA LEU A 128 24.64 -1.86 21.65
C LEU A 128 25.56 -0.74 21.11
N ASP A 129 26.81 -0.67 21.56
CA ASP A 129 27.84 0.31 21.13
C ASP A 129 28.05 0.36 19.61
N GLY A 130 27.66 -0.68 18.86
CA GLY A 130 27.73 -0.72 17.39
C GLY A 130 26.52 -0.12 16.67
N LEU A 131 25.44 0.21 17.39
CA LEU A 131 24.32 0.94 16.83
C LEU A 131 24.69 2.44 16.76
N HIS A 132 24.68 3.03 15.58
CA HIS A 132 25.02 4.42 15.32
C HIS A 132 23.97 5.12 14.45
N GLN A 133 23.58 6.34 14.85
CA GLN A 133 22.61 7.19 14.14
C GLN A 133 22.94 7.45 12.67
N GLY A 134 24.22 7.34 12.30
CA GLY A 134 24.71 7.61 10.94
C GLY A 134 24.24 6.61 9.89
N ASN A 135 23.89 5.36 10.25
CA ASN A 135 23.56 4.35 9.25
C ASN A 135 22.53 3.28 9.64
N ASP A 136 21.91 3.35 10.82
CA ASP A 136 21.04 2.28 11.27
C ASP A 136 19.57 2.53 10.98
N SER A 137 19.02 1.72 10.07
CA SER A 137 17.58 1.68 9.84
C SER A 137 16.82 1.35 11.13
N LEU A 138 17.37 0.47 11.98
CA LEU A 138 16.73 0.04 13.22
C LEU A 138 16.49 1.20 14.18
N LEU A 139 17.53 1.98 14.50
CA LEU A 139 17.41 3.12 15.43
C LEU A 139 16.48 4.20 14.86
N ARG A 140 16.58 4.49 13.57
CA ARG A 140 15.71 5.48 12.91
C ARG A 140 14.24 5.03 12.89
N ALA A 141 13.98 3.75 12.68
CA ALA A 141 12.64 3.19 12.74
C ALA A 141 12.07 3.26 14.16
N MET A 142 12.88 2.94 15.19
CA MET A 142 12.50 3.13 16.59
C MET A 142 12.13 4.59 16.89
N GLN A 143 12.95 5.55 16.46
CA GLN A 143 12.67 6.98 16.64
C GLN A 143 11.36 7.40 15.97
N ILE A 144 11.14 6.98 14.72
CA ILE A 144 9.91 7.29 13.98
C ILE A 144 8.70 6.71 14.69
N PHE A 145 8.73 5.43 15.07
CA PHE A 145 7.62 4.78 15.76
C PHE A 145 7.31 5.44 17.10
N GLU A 146 8.34 5.72 17.91
CA GLU A 146 8.15 6.37 19.21
C GLU A 146 7.73 7.84 19.09
N ALA A 147 8.13 8.53 18.02
CA ALA A 147 7.58 9.85 17.72
C ALA A 147 6.09 9.77 17.37
N LEU A 148 5.63 8.75 16.64
CA LEU A 148 4.20 8.56 16.40
C LEU A 148 3.44 8.30 17.70
N ASN A 149 3.99 7.49 18.60
CA ASN A 149 3.41 7.25 19.92
C ASN A 149 3.34 8.52 20.78
N ALA A 150 4.43 9.28 20.84
CA ALA A 150 4.50 10.55 21.57
C ALA A 150 3.57 11.62 20.97
N HIS A 151 3.40 11.60 19.64
CA HIS A 151 2.44 12.43 18.91
C HIS A 151 0.98 12.03 19.18
N GLY A 152 0.75 10.85 19.77
CA GLY A 152 -0.57 10.37 20.13
C GLY A 152 -1.26 9.52 19.06
N ILE A 153 -0.52 9.00 18.09
CA ILE A 153 -1.05 8.01 17.14
C ILE A 153 -1.41 6.72 17.89
N ARG A 154 -2.59 6.18 17.59
CA ARG A 154 -3.21 5.02 18.22
C ARG A 154 -3.96 4.21 17.18
N TYR A 155 -3.98 2.90 17.41
CA TYR A 155 -4.79 1.99 16.64
C TYR A 155 -6.22 1.93 17.21
N GLU A 156 -7.21 2.05 16.33
CA GLU A 156 -8.59 1.72 16.63
C GLU A 156 -9.21 1.00 15.41
N PRO A 157 -9.73 -0.23 15.58
CA PRO A 157 -10.33 -0.96 14.46
C PRO A 157 -11.58 -0.22 13.96
N HIS A 158 -11.73 -0.08 12.65
CA HIS A 158 -12.93 0.53 12.07
C HIS A 158 -14.16 -0.35 12.33
N SER A 159 -15.21 0.23 12.91
CA SER A 159 -16.42 -0.50 13.32
C SER A 159 -17.24 -1.01 12.13
N GLU A 160 -17.35 -0.21 11.05
CA GLU A 160 -18.14 -0.55 9.86
C GLU A 160 -17.36 -1.35 8.79
N THR A 161 -16.06 -1.06 8.61
CA THR A 161 -15.19 -1.70 7.61
C THR A 161 -13.87 -2.17 8.23
N PRO A 162 -13.90 -3.07 9.24
CA PRO A 162 -12.66 -3.65 9.73
C PRO A 162 -11.95 -4.30 8.55
N PHE A 163 -10.62 -4.22 8.48
CA PHE A 163 -9.84 -4.77 7.36
C PHE A 163 -10.28 -6.20 6.96
N GLN A 164 -10.67 -7.00 7.95
CA GLN A 164 -11.24 -8.34 7.79
C GLN A 164 -12.52 -8.43 6.95
N SER A 165 -13.41 -7.43 6.94
CA SER A 165 -14.73 -7.53 6.32
C SER A 165 -14.70 -7.49 4.79
N ILE A 166 -13.59 -7.01 4.21
CA ILE A 166 -13.39 -6.94 2.75
C ILE A 166 -12.73 -8.23 2.22
N TYR A 167 -11.82 -8.82 3.00
CA TYR A 167 -11.10 -10.05 2.64
C TYR A 167 -11.78 -11.35 3.09
N ALA A 168 -12.53 -11.34 4.20
CA ALA A 168 -13.06 -12.57 4.84
C ALA A 168 -14.52 -12.89 4.51
N LYS A 169 -15.24 -12.00 3.82
CA LYS A 169 -16.46 -12.45 3.14
C LYS A 169 -15.97 -13.26 1.94
N GLU A 170 -16.22 -14.57 1.98
CA GLU A 170 -16.56 -15.33 0.78
C GLU A 170 -17.71 -14.57 0.09
N TYR A 171 -17.39 -13.47 -0.58
CA TYR A 171 -18.19 -13.02 -1.69
C TYR A 171 -18.18 -14.22 -2.60
N ILE A 172 -19.35 -14.82 -2.80
CA ILE A 172 -19.56 -15.89 -3.75
C ILE A 172 -18.95 -15.38 -5.04
N VAL A 173 -17.74 -15.88 -5.33
CA VAL A 173 -17.07 -15.72 -6.60
C VAL A 173 -17.93 -16.54 -7.54
N ASP A 174 -18.96 -15.89 -8.07
CA ASP A 174 -19.62 -16.36 -9.28
C ASP A 174 -18.50 -16.61 -10.30
N VAL A 175 -18.71 -17.59 -11.16
CA VAL A 175 -17.74 -18.19 -12.10
C VAL A 175 -17.10 -17.16 -13.05
N THR A 176 -17.56 -15.91 -12.99
CA THR A 176 -17.01 -14.68 -13.57
C THR A 176 -15.75 -14.14 -12.87
N THR A 177 -15.53 -14.34 -11.57
CA THR A 177 -14.44 -13.66 -10.80
C THR A 177 -13.08 -14.38 -10.89
N LYS A 178 -13.08 -15.70 -11.06
CA LYS A 178 -11.85 -16.47 -11.39
C LYS A 178 -11.26 -16.06 -12.74
N TYR A 179 -12.09 -15.45 -13.60
CA TYR A 179 -11.69 -14.86 -14.88
C TYR A 179 -11.18 -13.42 -14.71
N THR A 180 -11.76 -12.65 -13.76
CA THR A 180 -11.26 -11.33 -13.35
C THR A 180 -9.84 -11.41 -12.80
N GLN A 181 -9.46 -12.50 -12.16
CA GLN A 181 -8.10 -12.68 -11.64
C GLN A 181 -7.03 -12.73 -12.75
N ASN A 182 -7.31 -13.45 -13.84
CA ASN A 182 -6.45 -13.46 -15.02
C ASN A 182 -6.50 -12.14 -15.82
N LEU A 183 -7.57 -11.35 -15.66
CA LEU A 183 -7.70 -10.00 -16.22
C LEU A 183 -6.96 -8.94 -15.40
N LEU A 184 -6.86 -9.13 -14.08
CA LEU A 184 -6.09 -8.28 -13.16
C LEU A 184 -4.57 -8.49 -13.30
N ASP A 185 -4.14 -9.67 -13.78
CA ASP A 185 -2.76 -9.91 -14.19
C ASP A 185 -2.40 -9.28 -15.54
N ALA A 186 -3.41 -8.89 -16.33
CA ALA A 186 -3.23 -8.42 -17.71
C ALA A 186 -3.65 -6.97 -17.94
N ALA A 187 -4.31 -6.32 -16.97
CA ALA A 187 -4.79 -4.96 -17.11
C ALA A 187 -4.69 -4.21 -15.79
N ASP A 188 -3.95 -3.10 -15.84
CA ASP A 188 -3.89 -1.98 -14.89
C ASP A 188 -5.28 -1.34 -14.70
N LEU A 189 -6.23 -2.10 -14.16
CA LEU A 189 -7.61 -1.68 -13.97
C LEU A 189 -7.73 -0.86 -12.70
N TRP A 190 -7.35 0.40 -12.83
CA TRP A 190 -7.73 1.46 -11.92
C TRP A 190 -9.19 1.89 -12.18
N TYR A 191 -9.87 2.25 -11.09
CA TYR A 191 -11.10 3.05 -11.04
C TYR A 191 -12.46 2.47 -11.45
N ILE A 192 -12.59 1.25 -11.97
CA ILE A 192 -13.93 0.74 -12.36
C ILE A 192 -14.18 -0.70 -11.89
N ASP A 193 -15.16 -0.87 -10.99
CA ASP A 193 -16.23 -1.86 -11.16
C ASP A 193 -17.47 -1.54 -10.31
N SER A 194 -18.61 -2.00 -10.81
CA SER A 194 -19.99 -1.71 -10.43
C SER A 194 -20.48 -2.37 -9.15
N ASP A 195 -19.76 -3.32 -8.54
CA ASP A 195 -20.23 -3.99 -7.31
C ASP A 195 -19.06 -4.54 -6.46
N GLY A 196 -18.64 -3.81 -5.43
CA GLY A 196 -17.66 -4.27 -4.42
C GLY A 196 -17.48 -3.25 -3.28
N PRO A 197 -17.13 -3.68 -2.05
CA PRO A 197 -16.88 -2.75 -0.95
C PRO A 197 -15.60 -1.95 -1.21
N PHE A 198 -15.73 -0.63 -1.33
CA PHE A 198 -14.61 0.30 -1.30
C PHE A 198 -14.35 0.70 0.14
N LYS A 199 -13.08 0.79 0.53
CA LYS A 199 -12.70 1.40 1.79
C LYS A 199 -12.02 2.74 1.53
N GLU A 200 -12.35 3.69 2.39
CA GLU A 200 -11.70 4.98 2.43
C GLU A 200 -10.45 4.84 3.28
N ALA A 201 -9.30 5.17 2.69
CA ALA A 201 -8.02 5.19 3.38
C ALA A 201 -7.58 6.63 3.57
N LYS A 202 -6.98 6.92 4.73
CA LYS A 202 -6.44 8.24 5.01
C LYS A 202 -5.07 8.38 4.37
N TYR A 203 -4.81 9.56 3.81
CA TYR A 203 -3.44 9.91 3.46
C TYR A 203 -2.58 9.97 4.72
N PRO A 204 -1.30 9.55 4.65
CA PRO A 204 -0.36 9.63 5.77
C PRO A 204 -0.38 10.97 6.49
N ARG A 205 -0.31 12.07 5.73
CA ARG A 205 -0.32 13.43 6.28
C ARG A 205 -1.64 13.81 6.95
N ASP A 206 -2.76 13.28 6.46
CA ASP A 206 -4.07 13.53 7.07
C ASP A 206 -4.20 12.73 8.36
N PHE A 207 -3.71 11.49 8.38
CA PHE A 207 -3.65 10.70 9.60
C PHE A 207 -2.75 11.35 10.66
N LEU A 208 -1.55 11.78 10.28
CA LEU A 208 -0.61 12.47 11.17
C LEU A 208 -1.18 13.79 11.74
N ARG A 209 -2.02 14.49 10.96
CA ARG A 209 -2.64 15.77 11.34
C ARG A 209 -3.90 15.65 12.17
N THR A 210 -4.69 14.60 11.94
CA THR A 210 -6.00 14.43 12.56
C THR A 210 -5.88 13.70 13.90
N SER A 211 -7.00 13.26 14.48
CA SER A 211 -7.21 12.79 15.88
C SER A 211 -6.25 11.73 16.43
N GLY A 212 -5.26 11.28 15.67
CA GLY A 212 -4.31 10.25 16.05
C GLY A 212 -4.92 8.85 16.03
N ILE A 213 -6.13 8.69 15.49
CA ILE A 213 -6.85 7.42 15.48
C ILE A 213 -7.04 6.92 14.04
N GLY A 214 -6.60 5.70 13.78
CA GLY A 214 -6.75 5.02 12.49
C GLY A 214 -6.67 3.50 12.67
N ASP A 215 -7.04 2.75 11.63
CA ASP A 215 -6.94 1.30 11.64
C ASP A 215 -5.67 0.81 10.90
N CYS A 216 -5.61 -0.47 10.53
CA CYS A 216 -4.34 -1.09 10.18
C CYS A 216 -3.78 -0.64 8.81
N ASP A 217 -4.61 -0.30 7.82
CA ASP A 217 -4.11 0.24 6.55
C ASP A 217 -3.63 1.69 6.71
N ASP A 218 -4.42 2.57 7.35
CA ASP A 218 -4.02 3.93 7.71
C ASP A 218 -2.66 3.93 8.43
N GLY A 219 -2.53 3.07 9.43
CA GLY A 219 -1.33 2.88 10.22
C GLY A 219 -0.14 2.33 9.44
N THR A 220 -0.38 1.37 8.57
CA THR A 220 0.67 0.77 7.74
C THR A 220 1.18 1.78 6.74
N VAL A 221 0.30 2.47 6.00
CA VAL A 221 0.70 3.46 5.00
C VAL A 221 1.46 4.62 5.65
N LEU A 222 1.03 5.09 6.84
CA LEU A 222 1.72 6.16 7.56
C LEU A 222 3.18 5.79 7.89
N LEU A 223 3.39 4.69 8.62
CA LEU A 223 4.75 4.28 9.02
C LEU A 223 5.60 3.94 7.81
N THR A 224 5.03 3.29 6.80
CA THR A 224 5.74 2.96 5.56
C THR A 224 6.21 4.23 4.85
N SER A 225 5.36 5.26 4.77
CA SER A 225 5.73 6.54 4.13
C SER A 225 6.85 7.26 4.89
N LEU A 226 6.82 7.24 6.22
CA LEU A 226 7.85 7.86 7.06
C LEU A 226 9.20 7.16 6.95
N LEU A 227 9.21 5.82 6.95
CA LEU A 227 10.42 5.01 6.79
C LEU A 227 11.03 5.22 5.40
N GLU A 228 10.21 5.17 4.34
CA GLU A 228 10.66 5.41 2.97
C GLU A 228 11.17 6.85 2.78
N ALA A 229 10.59 7.84 3.48
CA ALA A 229 11.03 9.23 3.41
C ALA A 229 12.45 9.47 3.97
N VAL A 230 12.92 8.60 4.87
CA VAL A 230 14.31 8.60 5.37
C VAL A 230 15.18 7.53 4.69
N GLY A 231 14.68 6.93 3.60
CA GLY A 231 15.39 6.00 2.75
C GLY A 231 15.48 4.58 3.30
N ILE A 232 14.62 4.18 4.24
CA ILE A 232 14.53 2.81 4.74
C ILE A 232 13.55 2.04 3.86
N ARG A 233 14.01 0.94 3.26
CA ARG A 233 13.18 0.10 2.39
C ARG A 233 12.14 -0.67 3.19
N THR A 234 10.96 -0.82 2.62
CA THR A 234 9.80 -1.42 3.28
C THR A 234 9.09 -2.45 2.42
N LYS A 235 8.42 -3.38 3.10
CA LYS A 235 7.51 -4.36 2.54
C LYS A 235 6.22 -4.34 3.34
N LEU A 236 5.09 -4.41 2.66
CA LEU A 236 3.81 -4.65 3.32
C LEU A 236 3.66 -6.15 3.56
N VAL A 237 3.13 -6.48 4.72
CA VAL A 237 2.89 -7.86 5.15
C VAL A 237 1.39 -8.05 5.30
N ASP A 238 0.80 -8.77 4.36
CA ASP A 238 -0.59 -9.22 4.41
C ASP A 238 -0.65 -10.60 5.08
N VAL A 239 -1.49 -10.73 6.09
CA VAL A 239 -1.77 -12.03 6.73
C VAL A 239 -3.23 -12.46 6.55
N GLY A 240 -3.90 -11.89 5.53
CA GLY A 240 -5.28 -12.13 5.14
C GLY A 240 -6.31 -11.35 5.94
N ASN A 241 -6.11 -11.26 7.27
CA ASN A 241 -7.06 -10.60 8.17
C ASN A 241 -6.57 -9.25 8.71
N SER A 242 -5.33 -8.86 8.39
CA SER A 242 -4.71 -7.63 8.83
C SER A 242 -3.45 -7.40 7.99
N VAL A 243 -3.04 -6.14 7.89
CA VAL A 243 -1.80 -5.71 7.23
C VAL A 243 -0.92 -4.96 8.22
N PHE A 244 0.39 -5.14 8.08
CA PHE A 244 1.41 -4.35 8.76
C PHE A 244 2.64 -4.16 7.86
N VAL A 245 3.71 -3.57 8.38
CA VAL A 245 4.93 -3.28 7.61
C VAL A 245 6.11 -4.06 8.16
N MET A 246 7.04 -4.45 7.30
CA MET A 246 8.40 -4.82 7.70
C MET A 246 9.41 -3.96 6.96
N PHE A 247 10.51 -3.62 7.63
CA PHE A 247 11.54 -2.77 7.04
C PHE A 247 12.91 -3.43 7.03
N ASP A 248 13.74 -3.04 6.08
CA ASP A 248 15.11 -3.53 5.95
C ASP A 248 15.98 -2.91 7.04
N SER A 249 16.41 -3.74 8.00
CA SER A 249 17.27 -3.32 9.10
C SER A 249 18.65 -2.86 8.64
N ARG A 250 19.09 -3.30 7.45
CA ARG A 250 20.46 -3.19 6.93
C ARG A 250 21.53 -3.88 7.79
N LEU A 251 21.12 -4.63 8.81
CA LEU A 251 22.02 -5.43 9.62
C LEU A 251 22.34 -6.74 8.90
N THR A 252 23.56 -7.20 9.06
CA THR A 252 24.00 -8.54 8.66
C THR A 252 23.90 -9.52 9.84
N GLU A 253 23.99 -10.82 9.55
CA GLU A 253 24.06 -11.86 10.60
C GLU A 253 25.24 -11.60 11.58
N LYS A 254 26.36 -11.09 11.08
CA LYS A 254 27.51 -10.71 11.91
C LYS A 254 27.22 -9.50 12.81
N ASP A 255 26.45 -8.54 12.32
CA ASP A 255 26.09 -7.36 13.10
C ASP A 255 25.19 -7.76 14.27
N ILE A 256 24.18 -8.60 14.03
CA ILE A 256 23.29 -9.07 15.11
C ILE A 256 24.04 -9.96 16.12
N GLU A 257 25.01 -10.78 15.70
CA GLU A 257 25.88 -11.53 16.60
C GLU A 257 26.74 -10.60 17.47
N THR A 258 27.30 -9.56 16.87
CA THR A 258 28.15 -8.58 17.58
C THR A 258 27.33 -7.76 18.59
N LEU A 259 26.12 -7.36 18.18
CA LEU A 259 25.16 -6.62 19.00
C LEU A 259 24.42 -7.52 20.00
N LYS A 260 24.65 -8.84 19.94
CA LYS A 260 23.95 -9.87 20.73
C LYS A 260 22.41 -9.80 20.62
N ILE A 261 21.91 -9.42 19.46
CA ILE A 261 20.47 -9.40 19.19
C ILE A 261 20.06 -10.78 18.69
N SER A 262 19.03 -11.36 19.29
CA SER A 262 18.50 -12.66 18.87
C SER A 262 18.08 -12.65 17.40
N SER A 263 18.58 -13.62 16.62
CA SER A 263 18.20 -13.78 15.21
C SER A 263 16.72 -14.08 15.03
N GLY A 264 16.05 -14.60 16.07
CA GLY A 264 14.60 -14.86 16.07
C GLY A 264 13.73 -13.61 16.01
N LEU A 265 14.32 -12.43 16.22
CA LEU A 265 13.65 -11.14 16.05
C LEU A 265 13.66 -10.65 14.59
N PHE A 266 14.26 -11.38 13.65
CA PHE A 266 14.33 -10.96 12.25
C PHE A 266 13.66 -11.95 11.32
N ILE A 267 13.08 -11.42 10.24
CA ILE A 267 12.62 -12.21 9.10
C ILE A 267 13.71 -12.18 8.03
N LYS A 268 14.20 -13.35 7.63
CA LYS A 268 15.16 -13.46 6.53
C LYS A 268 14.41 -13.55 5.19
N ASP A 269 14.61 -12.56 4.34
CA ASP A 269 14.03 -12.53 3.00
C ASP A 269 15.00 -11.85 2.02
N ASN A 270 15.30 -12.52 0.90
CA ASN A 270 16.27 -12.07 -0.12
C ASN A 270 17.63 -11.63 0.46
N ASP A 271 18.22 -12.47 1.32
CA ASP A 271 19.51 -12.22 2.00
C ASP A 271 19.56 -10.94 2.85
N ARG A 272 18.40 -10.42 3.25
CA ARG A 272 18.27 -9.28 4.16
C ARG A 272 17.55 -9.69 5.43
N LEU A 273 17.84 -8.96 6.50
CA LEU A 273 17.16 -9.09 7.79
C LEU A 273 16.11 -7.99 7.92
N TRP A 274 14.84 -8.41 7.90
CA TRP A 274 13.68 -7.53 7.98
C TRP A 274 13.11 -7.50 9.40
N VAL A 275 12.69 -6.31 9.82
CA VAL A 275 12.07 -6.06 11.12
C VAL A 275 10.57 -5.82 10.90
N PRO A 276 9.69 -6.78 11.24
CA PRO A 276 8.25 -6.61 11.15
C PRO A 276 7.73 -5.75 12.30
N VAL A 277 6.94 -4.73 12.01
CA VAL A 277 6.36 -3.81 12.99
C VAL A 277 4.85 -3.84 12.88
N GLU A 278 4.20 -4.39 13.91
CA GLU A 278 2.75 -4.54 13.96
C GLU A 278 2.06 -3.23 14.34
N VAL A 279 1.42 -2.58 13.37
CA VAL A 279 0.81 -1.24 13.56
C VAL A 279 -0.39 -1.20 14.50
N THR A 280 -1.01 -2.36 14.81
CA THR A 280 -2.04 -2.42 15.87
C THR A 280 -1.50 -2.12 17.26
N HIS A 281 -0.16 -2.05 17.40
CA HIS A 281 0.53 -1.74 18.64
C HIS A 281 0.93 -0.26 18.77
N TYR A 282 0.44 0.64 17.90
CA TYR A 282 0.54 2.07 18.18
C TYR A 282 -0.06 2.42 19.56
N GLY A 283 0.69 3.20 20.33
CA GLY A 283 0.42 3.48 21.75
C GLY A 283 1.10 2.51 22.73
N LYS A 284 1.82 1.49 22.25
CA LYS A 284 2.73 0.61 23.02
C LYS A 284 4.19 0.83 22.58
N SER A 285 5.16 0.12 23.16
CA SER A 285 6.57 0.26 22.78
C SER A 285 6.84 -0.29 21.37
N PHE A 286 7.90 0.22 20.73
CA PHE A 286 8.40 -0.36 19.48
C PHE A 286 8.76 -1.84 19.64
N MET A 287 9.35 -2.22 20.76
CA MET A 287 9.69 -3.63 21.05
C MET A 287 8.47 -4.54 21.12
N ASP A 288 7.37 -4.07 21.72
CA ASP A 288 6.08 -4.79 21.71
C ASP A 288 5.56 -4.96 20.29
N ALA A 289 5.59 -3.90 19.48
CA ALA A 289 5.14 -3.92 18.09
C ALA A 289 6.00 -4.85 17.22
N TRP A 290 7.30 -4.88 17.46
CA TRP A 290 8.24 -5.74 16.75
C TRP A 290 8.01 -7.22 17.08
N GLN A 291 7.95 -7.58 18.36
CA GLN A 291 7.67 -8.95 18.79
C GLN A 291 6.30 -9.44 18.30
N ALA A 292 5.27 -8.58 18.38
CA ALA A 292 3.95 -8.91 17.84
C ALA A 292 4.00 -9.14 16.32
N GLY A 293 4.79 -8.34 15.59
CA GLY A 293 5.05 -8.53 14.16
C GLY A 293 5.68 -9.89 13.86
N ILE A 294 6.70 -10.31 14.61
CA ILE A 294 7.35 -11.62 14.47
C ILE A 294 6.36 -12.77 14.69
N ASN A 295 5.58 -12.70 15.77
CA ASN A 295 4.59 -13.72 16.10
C ASN A 295 3.52 -13.85 15.02
N LYS A 296 3.02 -12.71 14.53
CA LYS A 296 1.98 -12.67 13.51
C LYS A 296 2.49 -13.13 12.13
N PHE A 297 3.69 -12.70 11.74
CA PHE A 297 4.34 -13.18 10.51
C PHE A 297 4.52 -14.69 10.55
N SER A 298 5.11 -15.21 11.64
CA SER A 298 5.40 -16.64 11.79
C SER A 298 4.12 -17.49 11.78
N SER A 299 3.06 -17.01 12.43
CA SER A 299 1.75 -17.68 12.41
C SER A 299 1.13 -17.73 11.02
N ALA A 300 1.21 -16.63 10.26
CA ALA A 300 0.67 -16.54 8.91
C ALA A 300 1.48 -17.38 7.90
N ALA A 301 2.80 -17.41 8.05
CA ALA A 301 3.68 -18.26 7.25
C ALA A 301 3.36 -19.75 7.45
N LEU A 302 3.06 -20.17 8.68
CA LEU A 302 2.63 -21.55 8.99
C LEU A 302 1.23 -21.87 8.42
N GLN A 303 0.37 -20.87 8.26
CA GLN A 303 -0.99 -21.01 7.76
C GLN A 303 -1.10 -20.86 6.23
N ASP A 304 0.01 -20.55 5.55
CA ASP A 304 0.05 -20.25 4.11
C ASP A 304 -0.88 -19.09 3.71
N THR A 305 -1.04 -18.10 4.59
CA THR A 305 -1.86 -16.90 4.36
C THR A 305 -1.05 -15.63 4.11
N LEU A 306 0.28 -15.76 4.14
CA LEU A 306 1.21 -14.65 4.02
C LEU A 306 1.33 -14.16 2.57
N LYS A 307 1.13 -12.86 2.34
CA LYS A 307 1.56 -12.19 1.09
C LYS A 307 2.46 -11.02 1.42
N LEU A 308 3.54 -10.88 0.66
CA LEU A 308 4.53 -9.82 0.82
C LEU A 308 4.48 -8.91 -0.40
N VAL A 309 4.39 -7.60 -0.16
CA VAL A 309 4.40 -6.57 -1.21
C VAL A 309 5.65 -5.71 -1.02
N ASP A 310 6.58 -5.81 -1.96
CA ASP A 310 7.72 -4.88 -2.03
C ASP A 310 7.25 -3.52 -2.54
N VAL A 311 7.40 -2.49 -1.71
CA VAL A 311 6.83 -1.16 -1.99
C VAL A 311 7.43 -0.54 -3.24
N HIS A 312 8.73 -0.69 -3.46
CA HIS A 312 9.41 -0.15 -4.65
C HIS A 312 8.98 -0.89 -5.90
N THR A 313 8.92 -2.22 -5.84
CA THR A 313 8.44 -3.04 -6.96
C THR A 313 6.99 -2.72 -7.30
N ALA A 314 6.15 -2.51 -6.29
CA ALA A 314 4.76 -2.17 -6.50
C ALA A 314 4.60 -0.74 -7.08
N TRP A 315 5.47 0.21 -6.75
CA TRP A 315 5.45 1.55 -7.38
C TRP A 315 5.78 1.56 -8.87
N ASP A 316 6.40 0.52 -9.43
CA ASP A 316 6.56 0.38 -10.89
C ASP A 316 5.20 0.21 -11.60
N THR A 317 4.21 -0.33 -10.89
CA THR A 317 2.84 -0.55 -11.38
C THR A 317 1.88 0.51 -10.84
N TYR A 318 2.03 0.90 -9.57
CA TYR A 318 1.07 1.73 -8.87
C TYR A 318 1.58 3.16 -8.67
N GLN A 319 1.03 4.09 -9.43
CA GLN A 319 1.38 5.50 -9.30
C GLN A 319 1.00 6.02 -7.91
N ARG A 320 1.98 6.65 -7.25
CA ARG A 320 1.79 7.33 -5.97
C ARG A 320 0.78 8.46 -6.09
N MET A 321 -0.19 8.46 -5.17
CA MET A 321 -1.15 9.51 -4.98
C MET A 321 -0.50 10.64 -4.19
N HIS A 322 -0.09 11.68 -4.90
CA HIS A 322 0.44 12.91 -4.32
C HIS A 322 -0.68 13.94 -4.21
N PRO A 323 -1.25 14.18 -3.02
CA PRO A 323 -2.40 15.07 -2.96
C PRO A 323 -1.90 16.52 -3.08
N SER A 324 -2.61 17.33 -3.86
CA SER A 324 -2.15 18.66 -4.30
C SER A 324 -2.08 19.71 -3.19
N THR A 325 -2.73 19.45 -2.05
CA THR A 325 -2.71 20.37 -0.90
C THR A 325 -1.35 20.40 -0.22
N LYS A 326 -0.92 21.57 0.23
CA LYS A 326 0.33 21.75 1.01
C LYS A 326 -0.04 22.11 2.45
N PRO A 327 -0.35 21.12 3.31
CA PRO A 327 -0.71 21.41 4.68
C PRO A 327 0.47 22.00 5.45
N THR A 328 0.18 22.77 6.50
CA THR A 328 1.19 23.27 7.42
C THR A 328 1.98 22.11 8.02
N PRO A 329 3.32 22.16 8.06
CA PRO A 329 4.12 21.13 8.72
C PRO A 329 3.69 20.89 10.16
N ILE A 330 3.80 19.65 10.60
CA ILE A 330 3.56 19.26 12.00
C ILE A 330 4.89 19.31 12.73
N GLU A 331 4.90 20.01 13.87
CA GLU A 331 6.05 19.99 14.77
C GLU A 331 6.12 18.60 15.43
N PRO A 332 7.27 17.91 15.36
CA PRO A 332 7.41 16.62 16.01
C PRO A 332 7.36 16.78 17.55
N PRO A 333 7.08 15.69 18.29
CA PRO A 333 7.19 15.69 19.74
C PRO A 333 8.58 16.13 20.22
N PRO A 334 8.71 16.59 21.48
CA PRO A 334 9.99 17.00 22.03
C PRO A 334 11.06 15.91 21.90
N ALA A 335 12.24 16.29 21.39
CA ALA A 335 13.35 15.37 21.16
C ALA A 335 13.74 14.55 22.41
N GLU A 336 13.64 15.15 23.60
CA GLU A 336 13.92 14.48 24.87
C GLU A 336 12.91 13.36 25.18
N GLU A 337 11.62 13.57 24.86
CA GLU A 337 10.60 12.53 25.04
C GLU A 337 10.84 11.35 24.09
N ILE A 338 11.15 11.63 22.82
CA ILE A 338 11.48 10.60 21.83
C ILE A 338 12.72 9.82 22.28
N ALA A 339 13.79 10.52 22.69
CA ALA A 339 15.02 9.88 23.14
C ALA A 339 14.81 8.99 24.38
N MET A 340 13.99 9.41 25.34
CA MET A 340 13.65 8.62 26.52
C MET A 340 12.90 7.34 26.15
N ARG A 341 11.91 7.41 25.25
CA ARG A 341 11.17 6.23 24.76
C ARG A 341 12.07 5.27 24.00
N VAL A 342 12.95 5.79 23.13
CA VAL A 342 13.92 4.96 22.41
C VAL A 342 14.90 4.30 23.38
N HIS A 343 15.40 5.02 24.37
CA HIS A 343 16.28 4.45 25.39
C HIS A 343 15.63 3.27 26.13
N GLN A 344 14.34 3.39 26.48
CA GLN A 344 13.59 2.29 27.08
C GLN A 344 13.50 1.06 26.16
N ASN A 345 13.27 1.25 24.85
CA ASN A 345 13.30 0.15 23.88
C ASN A 345 14.67 -0.53 23.77
N LEU A 346 15.76 0.24 23.89
CA LEU A 346 17.12 -0.32 23.85
C LEU A 346 17.40 -1.20 25.07
N ILE A 347 16.94 -0.79 26.27
CA ILE A 347 17.02 -1.61 27.47
C ILE A 347 16.24 -2.92 27.27
N GLU A 348 15.00 -2.84 26.77
CA GLU A 348 14.18 -4.03 26.49
C GLU A 348 14.84 -4.96 25.45
N LEU A 349 15.50 -4.41 24.43
CA LEU A 349 16.22 -5.19 23.43
C LEU A 349 17.41 -5.95 24.03
N GLU A 350 18.14 -5.33 24.97
CA GLU A 350 19.25 -5.99 25.66
C GLU A 350 18.77 -7.15 26.53
N GLU A 351 17.69 -6.95 27.29
CA GLU A 351 17.11 -7.98 28.15
C GLU A 351 16.63 -9.22 27.35
N LEU A 352 16.18 -9.02 26.11
CA LEU A 352 15.78 -10.12 25.21
C LEU A 352 16.97 -10.88 24.62
N GLY A 353 18.16 -10.28 24.55
CA GLY A 353 19.38 -10.93 24.05
C GLY A 353 20.10 -11.80 25.09
N GLU A 354 19.79 -11.64 26.38
CA GLU A 354 20.38 -12.41 27.48
C GLU A 354 19.70 -13.76 27.74
N ASN A 355 18.53 -14.01 27.13
CA ASN A 355 17.75 -15.25 27.23
C ASN A 355 17.84 -16.09 25.96
#